data_AF-A0A1N6K6E6-F1
#
_entry.id   AF-A0A1N6K6E6-F1
#
_cell.length_a   1.000
_cell.length_b   1.000
_cell.length_c   1.000
_cell.angle_alpha   90.00
_cell.angle_beta   90.00
_cell.angle_gamma   90.00
#
_symmetry.space_group_name_H-M   'P 1'
#
loop_
_entity.id
_entity.type
_entity.pdbx_description
1 polymer ?
#
loop_
_entity_poly.entity_id
_entity_poly.type
_entity_poly.pdbx_seq_one_letter_code
_entity_poly.pdbx_strand_id
1 'polypeptide(L)'
;MTIATDRAVSAHHAVPQAIEIRAFDGPVGAEVLGLDLSQPLAAEDFARIHRAHLDHHVLVFRDQRITPEEQIAFSRRFGPLQIHVLHQFQLSGHPEVLIVSNIVEDGKPIGLGDAGHFWHSDLSYKETPSLGSMLHAQELPSEGGDTLFANMHLAWDTLPAHLRTAVEGRSAEHTYLAKYAELQKRSPWRPNLSAEQIAQVKPVVHPVVRTHPETGRKALFISEHFTTRIIGLPEDESQQLLEELFAHSVRPEHLYTHKWAEHDMVFWDNRSLMHLAAGTPDHLRRKMYRTTIEGDVPF
;
A
#
# COMPACT_ATOMS: atom_id res chain seq x y z
N MET A 1 57.41 -12.20 -7.25
CA MET A 1 56.23 -12.99 -7.66
C MET A 1 55.50 -13.35 -6.39
N THR A 2 54.66 -12.44 -5.90
CA THR A 2 54.02 -12.57 -4.59
C THR A 2 52.55 -12.84 -4.86
N ILE A 3 52.14 -14.09 -4.61
CA ILE A 3 50.77 -14.55 -4.82
C ILE A 3 49.95 -14.03 -3.64
N ALA A 4 49.16 -12.98 -3.90
CA ALA A 4 48.12 -12.55 -2.98
C ALA A 4 47.02 -13.62 -2.99
N THR A 5 46.85 -14.30 -1.87
CA THR A 5 45.70 -15.16 -1.61
C THR A 5 44.54 -14.24 -1.26
N ASP A 6 43.65 -14.04 -2.22
CA ASP A 6 42.42 -13.29 -1.98
C ASP A 6 41.49 -14.14 -1.12
N ARG A 7 41.15 -13.60 0.06
CA ARG A 7 40.29 -14.24 1.04
C ARG A 7 38.89 -14.34 0.45
N ALA A 8 38.44 -15.55 0.19
CA ALA A 8 37.03 -15.83 -0.02
C ALA A 8 36.22 -15.26 1.15
N VAL A 9 35.35 -14.28 0.85
CA VAL A 9 34.32 -13.81 1.77
C VAL A 9 33.42 -15.02 2.04
N SER A 10 33.58 -15.60 3.23
CA SER A 10 32.69 -16.64 3.74
C SER A 10 31.27 -16.09 3.74
N ALA A 11 30.40 -16.66 2.91
CA ALA A 11 28.96 -16.44 2.97
C ALA A 11 28.45 -17.02 4.29
N HIS A 12 28.54 -16.23 5.37
CA HIS A 12 27.87 -16.56 6.61
C HIS A 12 26.37 -16.61 6.30
N HIS A 13 25.84 -17.83 6.28
CA HIS A 13 24.41 -18.05 6.13
C HIS A 13 23.74 -17.43 7.35
N ALA A 14 22.82 -16.49 7.12
CA ALA A 14 22.03 -15.89 8.18
C ALA A 14 21.33 -16.98 9.00
N VAL A 15 21.38 -16.86 10.32
CA VAL A 15 20.77 -17.81 11.25
C VAL A 15 19.29 -17.47 11.41
N PRO A 16 18.38 -18.45 11.39
CA PRO A 16 16.96 -18.21 11.66
C PRO A 16 16.73 -17.53 13.00
N GLN A 17 15.82 -16.56 13.02
CA GLN A 17 15.42 -15.83 14.20
C GLN A 17 14.21 -16.49 14.87
N ALA A 18 14.03 -16.26 16.17
CA ALA A 18 12.88 -16.74 16.92
C ALA A 18 11.64 -15.87 16.64
N ILE A 19 11.09 -15.97 15.42
CA ILE A 19 9.94 -15.19 14.97
C ILE A 19 8.64 -15.90 15.30
N GLU A 20 7.67 -15.16 15.83
CA GLU A 20 6.29 -15.57 16.00
C GLU A 20 5.36 -14.72 15.10
N ILE A 21 4.41 -15.36 14.43
CA ILE A 21 3.42 -14.69 13.58
C ILE A 21 2.03 -14.99 14.16
N ARG A 22 1.31 -13.96 14.60
CA ARG A 22 -0.02 -14.08 15.22
C ARG A 22 -1.05 -13.34 14.39
N ALA A 23 -2.05 -14.07 13.88
CA ALA A 23 -3.18 -13.45 13.22
C ALA A 23 -3.96 -12.56 14.20
N PHE A 24 -4.45 -11.42 13.72
CA PHE A 24 -5.42 -10.63 14.48
C PHE A 24 -6.79 -11.28 14.45
N ASP A 25 -7.63 -10.94 15.42
CA ASP A 25 -9.06 -11.26 15.40
C ASP A 25 -9.77 -10.30 14.44
N GLY A 26 -9.62 -10.55 13.13
CA GLY A 26 -10.14 -9.69 12.08
C GLY A 26 -10.11 -10.37 10.70
N PRO A 27 -10.71 -9.72 9.67
CA PRO A 27 -10.80 -10.31 8.34
C PRO A 27 -9.45 -10.40 7.61
N VAL A 28 -8.46 -9.64 8.08
CA VAL A 28 -7.07 -9.61 7.60
C VAL A 28 -6.13 -9.26 8.74
N GLY A 29 -4.86 -9.50 8.52
CA GLY A 29 -3.77 -8.98 9.33
C GLY A 29 -3.17 -9.98 10.31
N ALA A 30 -1.86 -9.87 10.48
CA ALA A 30 -1.11 -10.55 11.52
C ALA A 30 0.01 -9.65 12.05
N GLU A 31 0.42 -9.85 13.29
CA GLU A 31 1.66 -9.27 13.82
C GLU A 31 2.82 -10.26 13.74
N VAL A 32 4.00 -9.71 13.48
CA VAL A 32 5.28 -10.41 13.44
C VAL A 32 6.11 -9.93 14.63
N LEU A 33 6.42 -10.85 15.53
CA LEU A 33 7.12 -10.62 16.79
C LEU A 33 8.50 -11.29 16.76
N GLY A 34 9.49 -10.66 17.39
CA GLY A 34 10.83 -11.24 17.54
C GLY A 34 11.71 -11.20 16.29
N LEU A 35 11.27 -10.52 15.22
CA LEU A 35 12.07 -10.24 14.04
C LEU A 35 12.91 -8.97 14.25
N ASP A 36 14.22 -9.08 14.07
CA ASP A 36 15.16 -7.97 14.00
C ASP A 36 15.67 -7.81 12.56
N LEU A 37 15.20 -6.76 11.88
CA LEU A 37 15.59 -6.43 10.51
C LEU A 37 16.94 -5.70 10.39
N SER A 38 17.58 -5.34 11.52
CA SER A 38 18.96 -4.85 11.50
C SER A 38 19.97 -5.99 11.31
N GLN A 39 19.53 -7.25 11.37
CA GLN A 39 20.34 -8.43 11.14
C GLN A 39 20.07 -9.05 9.76
N PRO A 40 21.03 -9.77 9.17
CA PRO A 40 20.78 -10.56 7.96
C PRO A 40 19.57 -11.49 8.12
N LEU A 41 18.59 -11.38 7.21
CA LEU A 41 17.38 -12.19 7.24
C LEU A 41 17.57 -13.52 6.49
N ALA A 42 17.49 -14.63 7.23
CA ALA A 42 17.56 -15.98 6.69
C ALA A 42 16.48 -16.26 5.64
N ALA A 43 16.80 -17.12 4.67
CA ALA A 43 15.86 -17.47 3.60
C ALA A 43 14.59 -18.15 4.13
N GLU A 44 14.72 -18.97 5.18
CA GLU A 44 13.58 -19.65 5.83
C GLU A 44 12.63 -18.66 6.50
N ASP A 45 13.15 -17.69 7.25
CA ASP A 45 12.33 -16.65 7.87
C ASP A 45 11.65 -15.76 6.84
N PHE A 46 12.37 -15.38 5.78
CA PHE A 46 11.75 -14.66 4.67
C PHE A 46 10.62 -15.46 4.03
N ALA A 47 10.79 -16.76 3.80
CA ALA A 47 9.74 -17.62 3.24
C ALA A 47 8.52 -17.70 4.15
N ARG A 48 8.71 -17.75 5.48
CA ARG A 48 7.63 -17.71 6.48
C ARG A 48 6.88 -16.38 6.44
N ILE A 49 7.60 -15.26 6.40
CA ILE A 49 7.03 -13.90 6.30
C ILE A 49 6.27 -13.73 4.99
N HIS A 50 6.85 -14.16 3.88
CA HIS A 50 6.21 -14.07 2.57
C HIS A 50 4.91 -14.88 2.51
N ARG A 51 4.92 -16.11 3.03
CA ARG A 51 3.69 -16.91 3.17
C ARG A 51 2.65 -16.19 4.02
N ALA A 52 3.04 -15.64 5.17
CA ALA A 52 2.14 -14.91 6.04
C ALA A 52 1.55 -13.66 5.38
N HIS A 53 2.32 -12.95 4.53
CA HIS A 53 1.83 -11.82 3.76
C HIS A 53 0.72 -12.24 2.78
N LEU A 54 0.91 -13.36 2.07
CA LEU A 54 -0.11 -13.91 1.17
C LEU A 54 -1.37 -14.41 1.91
N ASP A 55 -1.20 -14.97 3.12
CA ASP A 55 -2.30 -15.54 3.89
C ASP A 55 -3.12 -14.46 4.63
N HIS A 56 -2.44 -13.43 5.16
CA HIS A 56 -3.04 -12.41 6.05
C HIS A 56 -3.16 -11.02 5.42
N HIS A 57 -2.53 -10.77 4.27
CA HIS A 57 -2.58 -9.55 3.44
C HIS A 57 -1.98 -8.30 4.10
N VAL A 58 -2.05 -8.16 5.43
CA VAL A 58 -1.37 -7.13 6.22
C VAL A 58 -0.45 -7.81 7.22
N LEU A 59 0.81 -7.37 7.29
CA LEU A 59 1.75 -7.74 8.34
C LEU A 59 2.18 -6.51 9.11
N VAL A 60 2.12 -6.60 10.44
CA VAL A 60 2.63 -5.58 11.36
C VAL A 60 3.89 -6.12 12.02
N PHE A 61 5.05 -5.62 11.59
CA PHE A 61 6.34 -5.92 12.21
C PHE A 61 6.51 -5.00 13.42
N ARG A 62 6.52 -5.58 14.62
CA ARG A 62 6.58 -4.82 15.88
C ARG A 62 8.00 -4.35 16.21
N ASP A 63 8.11 -3.20 16.86
CA ASP A 63 9.34 -2.63 17.45
C ASP A 63 10.55 -2.60 16.47
N GLN A 64 10.32 -2.22 15.22
CA GLN A 64 11.38 -2.14 14.21
C GLN A 64 12.18 -0.85 14.39
N ARG A 65 13.34 -0.97 15.03
CA ARG A 65 14.28 0.14 15.25
C ARG A 65 15.38 0.14 14.19
N ILE A 66 14.97 0.31 12.94
CA ILE A 66 15.83 0.15 11.77
C ILE A 66 16.14 1.46 11.06
N THR A 67 17.21 1.47 10.28
CA THR A 67 17.56 2.59 9.40
C THR A 67 16.72 2.57 8.12
N PRO A 68 16.66 3.70 7.38
CA PRO A 68 16.05 3.73 6.04
C PRO A 68 16.66 2.71 5.07
N GLU A 69 17.98 2.48 5.12
CA GLU A 69 18.68 1.49 4.29
C GLU A 69 18.21 0.07 4.59
N GLU A 70 17.98 -0.25 5.87
CA GLU A 70 17.46 -1.55 6.31
C GLU A 70 16.00 -1.74 5.86
N GLN A 71 15.15 -0.71 5.98
CA GLN A 71 13.79 -0.74 5.43
C GLN A 71 13.81 -0.99 3.91
N ILE A 72 14.67 -0.27 3.17
CA ILE A 72 14.84 -0.44 1.72
C ILE A 72 15.31 -1.86 1.41
N ALA A 73 16.31 -2.37 2.12
CA ALA A 73 16.86 -3.70 1.92
C ALA A 73 15.81 -4.79 2.15
N PHE A 74 14.98 -4.66 3.20
CA PHE A 74 13.88 -5.57 3.45
C PHE A 74 12.78 -5.48 2.39
N SER A 75 12.38 -4.26 2.00
CA SER A 75 11.38 -4.05 0.94
C SER A 75 11.79 -4.69 -0.38
N ARG A 76 13.09 -4.60 -0.74
CA ARG A 76 13.67 -5.22 -1.95
C ARG A 76 13.59 -6.73 -1.98
N ARG A 77 13.35 -7.40 -0.84
CA ARG A 77 13.14 -8.85 -0.80
C ARG A 77 11.86 -9.28 -1.51
N PHE A 78 10.88 -8.39 -1.63
CA PHE A 78 9.59 -8.64 -2.28
C PHE A 78 9.54 -8.22 -3.75
N GLY A 79 10.46 -7.35 -4.19
CA GLY A 79 10.52 -6.91 -5.58
C GLY A 79 11.29 -5.59 -5.77
N PRO A 80 11.40 -5.11 -7.02
CA PRO A 80 11.95 -3.79 -7.29
C PRO A 80 11.09 -2.69 -6.65
N LEU A 81 11.72 -1.58 -6.26
CA LEU A 81 11.04 -0.46 -5.59
C LEU A 81 10.70 0.65 -6.57
N GLN A 82 9.50 1.20 -6.41
CA GLN A 82 9.04 2.36 -7.16
C GLN A 82 9.52 3.65 -6.49
N ILE A 83 10.25 4.47 -7.24
CA ILE A 83 10.65 5.80 -6.81
C ILE A 83 9.50 6.78 -7.09
N HIS A 84 9.02 7.44 -6.05
CA HIS A 84 7.91 8.38 -6.17
C HIS A 84 8.31 9.62 -6.99
N VAL A 85 7.43 10.11 -7.87
CA VAL A 85 7.73 11.23 -8.80
C VAL A 85 7.86 12.60 -8.13
N LEU A 86 7.30 12.77 -6.92
CA LEU A 86 7.46 13.99 -6.12
C LEU A 86 8.78 13.95 -5.34
N HIS A 87 9.88 14.20 -6.04
CA HIS A 87 11.24 14.12 -5.49
C HIS A 87 11.48 14.99 -4.26
N GLN A 88 10.78 16.12 -4.14
CA GLN A 88 10.88 17.02 -2.98
C GLN A 88 10.39 16.42 -1.65
N PHE A 89 9.63 15.32 -1.71
CA PHE A 89 9.12 14.61 -0.53
C PHE A 89 9.86 13.30 -0.25
N GLN A 90 10.93 13.03 -1.01
CA GLN A 90 11.80 11.89 -0.74
C GLN A 90 12.72 12.19 0.44
N LEU A 91 13.10 11.15 1.17
CA LEU A 91 14.09 11.26 2.23
C LEU A 91 15.47 11.55 1.64
N SER A 92 16.17 12.52 2.22
CA SER A 92 17.52 12.89 1.76
C SER A 92 18.47 11.69 1.81
N GLY A 93 19.19 11.46 0.72
CA GLY A 93 20.07 10.29 0.55
C GLY A 93 19.37 8.97 0.21
N HIS A 94 18.03 8.93 0.24
CA HIS A 94 17.22 7.71 0.13
C HIS A 94 16.01 7.94 -0.79
N PRO A 95 16.22 8.06 -2.11
CA PRO A 95 15.16 8.37 -3.07
C PRO A 95 14.02 7.32 -3.09
N GLU A 96 14.27 6.10 -2.63
CA GLU A 96 13.28 5.02 -2.50
C GLU A 96 12.30 5.23 -1.34
N VAL A 97 12.60 6.14 -0.41
CA VAL A 97 11.78 6.41 0.78
C VAL A 97 11.01 7.72 0.58
N LEU A 98 9.69 7.61 0.47
CA LEU A 98 8.77 8.75 0.52
C LEU A 98 8.45 9.10 1.97
N ILE A 99 8.55 10.38 2.32
CA ILE A 99 8.08 10.89 3.61
C ILE A 99 6.57 11.16 3.49
N VAL A 100 5.76 10.45 4.29
CA VAL A 100 4.32 10.70 4.43
C VAL A 100 4.10 11.38 5.77
N SER A 101 3.66 12.63 5.76
CA SER A 101 3.64 13.45 6.98
C SER A 101 2.73 14.68 6.85
N ASN A 102 2.07 15.03 7.97
CA ASN A 102 1.25 16.25 8.08
C ASN A 102 2.04 17.45 8.65
N ILE A 103 3.34 17.29 8.88
CA ILE A 103 4.17 18.30 9.54
C ILE A 103 4.49 19.45 8.57
N VAL A 104 4.35 20.68 9.06
CA VAL A 104 4.79 21.90 8.39
C VAL A 104 5.80 22.61 9.29
N GLU A 105 6.99 22.87 8.77
CA GLU A 105 8.06 23.61 9.47
C GLU A 105 8.50 24.80 8.59
N ASP A 106 8.63 25.98 9.20
CA ASP A 106 8.93 27.24 8.50
C ASP A 106 8.04 27.52 7.28
N GLY A 107 6.75 27.15 7.39
CA GLY A 107 5.78 27.30 6.32
C GLY A 107 5.98 26.36 5.14
N LYS A 108 6.77 25.29 5.28
CA LYS A 108 7.00 24.27 4.25
C LYS A 108 6.58 22.87 4.75
N PRO A 109 5.85 22.09 3.94
CA PRO A 109 5.51 20.73 4.31
C PRO A 109 6.75 19.83 4.32
N ILE A 110 6.87 19.04 5.38
CA ILE A 110 7.83 17.94 5.47
C ILE A 110 7.12 16.69 5.01
N GLY A 111 7.31 16.31 3.74
CA GLY A 111 6.68 15.15 3.14
C GLY A 111 5.27 15.41 2.57
N LEU A 112 4.65 14.33 2.09
CA LEU A 112 3.34 14.35 1.49
C LEU A 112 2.25 14.20 2.56
N GLY A 113 1.46 15.24 2.77
CA GLY A 113 0.44 15.29 3.83
C GLY A 113 -0.98 14.90 3.42
N ASP A 114 -1.23 14.65 2.13
CA ASP A 114 -2.58 14.40 1.63
C ASP A 114 -2.82 12.99 1.05
N ALA A 115 -1.95 12.06 1.41
CA ALA A 115 -2.05 10.66 1.02
C ALA A 115 -3.22 9.95 1.73
N GLY A 116 -4.00 9.17 0.96
CA GLY A 116 -4.92 8.17 1.50
C GLY A 116 -6.27 8.65 2.05
N HIS A 117 -6.75 9.82 1.63
CA HIS A 117 -8.05 10.38 2.08
C HIS A 117 -9.31 9.65 1.57
N PHE A 118 -9.15 8.77 0.58
CA PHE A 118 -10.23 7.98 0.00
C PHE A 118 -9.80 6.52 -0.02
N TRP A 119 -10.77 5.59 0.05
CA TRP A 119 -10.48 4.17 -0.09
C TRP A 119 -9.82 3.89 -1.42
N HIS A 120 -8.66 3.24 -1.38
CA HIS A 120 -7.87 3.00 -2.58
C HIS A 120 -6.92 1.81 -2.48
N SER A 121 -6.57 1.31 -3.66
CA SER A 121 -5.38 0.51 -3.90
C SER A 121 -4.32 1.43 -4.54
N ASP A 122 -3.14 1.49 -3.94
CA ASP A 122 -1.98 2.31 -4.34
C ASP A 122 -1.68 2.09 -5.83
N LEU A 123 -1.68 3.18 -6.58
CA LEU A 123 -1.32 3.20 -8.00
C LEU A 123 -2.18 2.30 -8.90
N SER A 124 -3.43 2.01 -8.53
CA SER A 124 -4.35 1.28 -9.43
C SER A 124 -4.59 2.00 -10.76
N TYR A 125 -4.28 3.31 -10.85
CA TYR A 125 -4.29 4.09 -12.08
C TYR A 125 -3.04 3.89 -12.99
N LYS A 126 -2.13 2.97 -12.64
CA LYS A 126 -0.99 2.57 -13.47
C LYS A 126 -1.26 1.22 -14.15
N GLU A 127 -0.58 0.97 -15.26
CA GLU A 127 -0.66 -0.31 -16.00
C GLU A 127 -0.15 -1.48 -15.15
N THR A 128 0.91 -1.24 -14.38
CA THR A 128 1.42 -2.13 -13.33
C THR A 128 1.25 -1.47 -11.96
N PRO A 129 0.09 -1.65 -11.30
CA PRO A 129 -0.12 -1.19 -9.93
C PRO A 129 0.92 -1.78 -8.97
N SER A 130 1.11 -1.14 -7.82
CA SER A 130 2.04 -1.63 -6.80
C SER A 130 1.58 -2.99 -6.25
N LEU A 131 2.54 -3.86 -5.92
CA LEU A 131 2.30 -5.07 -5.13
C LEU A 131 1.83 -4.69 -3.74
N GLY A 132 2.47 -3.69 -3.15
CA GLY A 132 2.26 -3.27 -1.78
C GLY A 132 3.19 -2.13 -1.41
N SER A 133 2.93 -1.55 -0.24
CA SER A 133 3.77 -0.53 0.36
C SER A 133 4.11 -0.94 1.79
N MET A 134 5.29 -0.55 2.26
CA MET A 134 5.68 -0.66 3.66
C MET A 134 5.72 0.74 4.28
N LEU A 135 4.99 0.95 5.37
CA LEU A 135 5.00 2.18 6.16
C LEU A 135 5.65 1.94 7.51
N HIS A 136 6.71 2.70 7.82
CA HIS A 136 7.42 2.62 9.09
C HIS A 136 7.20 3.89 9.92
N ALA A 137 6.72 3.71 11.15
CA ALA A 137 6.40 4.81 12.06
C ALA A 137 7.65 5.55 12.55
N GLN A 138 7.70 6.87 12.32
CA GLN A 138 8.78 7.75 12.79
C GLN A 138 8.30 8.71 13.88
N GLU A 139 7.09 9.23 13.74
CA GLU A 139 6.44 10.13 14.69
C GLU A 139 4.94 9.84 14.62
N LEU A 140 4.32 9.53 15.76
CA LEU A 140 2.91 9.20 15.84
C LEU A 140 2.16 10.26 16.66
N PRO A 141 0.91 10.56 16.29
CA PRO A 141 0.07 11.41 17.11
C PRO A 141 -0.37 10.65 18.38
N SER A 142 -0.72 11.37 19.44
CA SER A 142 -1.29 10.78 20.65
C SER A 142 -2.69 10.19 20.45
N GLU A 143 -3.40 10.64 19.40
CA GLU A 143 -4.72 10.15 19.00
C GLU A 143 -4.92 10.28 17.47
N GLY A 144 -5.75 9.41 16.91
CA GLY A 144 -5.95 9.32 15.45
C GLY A 144 -4.72 8.78 14.72
N GLY A 145 -4.64 9.00 13.41
CA GLY A 145 -3.53 8.52 12.58
C GLY A 145 -3.59 7.03 12.20
N ASP A 146 -4.69 6.36 12.54
CA ASP A 146 -4.97 4.96 12.22
C ASP A 146 -5.02 4.73 10.70
N THR A 147 -4.85 3.47 10.31
CA THR A 147 -5.00 3.04 8.92
C THR A 147 -6.01 1.91 8.84
N LEU A 148 -7.04 2.10 8.02
CA LEU A 148 -8.06 1.09 7.80
C LEU A 148 -7.73 0.31 6.53
N PHE A 149 -7.99 -0.99 6.55
CA PHE A 149 -7.81 -1.92 5.44
C PHE A 149 -9.11 -2.65 5.19
N ALA A 150 -9.49 -2.79 3.91
CA ALA A 150 -10.67 -3.54 3.48
C ALA A 150 -10.25 -4.79 2.71
N ASN A 151 -10.74 -5.95 3.14
CA ASN A 151 -10.46 -7.25 2.53
C ASN A 151 -11.22 -7.42 1.21
N MET A 152 -10.53 -7.26 0.08
CA MET A 152 -11.17 -7.34 -1.24
C MET A 152 -11.39 -8.77 -1.73
N HIS A 153 -10.72 -9.76 -1.12
CA HIS A 153 -11.11 -11.15 -1.30
C HIS A 153 -12.45 -11.44 -0.64
N LEU A 154 -12.62 -11.05 0.62
CA LEU A 154 -13.87 -11.25 1.34
C LEU A 154 -15.02 -10.44 0.73
N ALA A 155 -14.73 -9.22 0.23
CA ALA A 155 -15.71 -8.44 -0.51
C ALA A 155 -16.20 -9.17 -1.78
N TRP A 156 -15.32 -9.86 -2.50
CA TRP A 156 -15.70 -10.70 -3.65
C TRP A 156 -16.46 -11.97 -3.23
N ASP A 157 -16.01 -12.63 -2.17
CA ASP A 157 -16.58 -13.89 -1.69
C ASP A 157 -18.01 -13.70 -1.15
N THR A 158 -18.30 -12.52 -0.59
CA THR A 158 -19.61 -12.15 -0.03
C THR A 158 -20.47 -11.29 -0.97
N LEU A 159 -19.99 -11.03 -2.19
CA LEU A 159 -20.69 -10.16 -3.14
C LEU A 159 -22.07 -10.74 -3.50
N PRO A 160 -23.16 -9.97 -3.37
CA PRO A 160 -24.49 -10.42 -3.79
C PRO A 160 -24.50 -10.95 -5.22
N ALA A 161 -25.25 -12.04 -5.46
CA ALA A 161 -25.23 -12.75 -6.74
C ALA A 161 -25.52 -11.85 -7.95
N HIS A 162 -26.45 -10.89 -7.81
CA HIS A 162 -26.78 -9.95 -8.89
C HIS A 162 -25.60 -9.02 -9.21
N LEU A 163 -24.90 -8.49 -8.20
CA LEU A 163 -23.69 -7.68 -8.41
C LEU A 163 -22.57 -8.51 -9.01
N ARG A 164 -22.38 -9.75 -8.55
CA ARG A 164 -21.38 -10.67 -9.13
C ARG A 164 -21.61 -10.87 -10.63
N THR A 165 -22.83 -11.21 -11.04
CA THR A 165 -23.21 -11.32 -12.46
C THR A 165 -23.03 -10.00 -13.22
N ALA A 166 -23.26 -8.87 -12.55
CA ALA A 166 -23.09 -7.54 -13.12
C ALA A 166 -21.62 -7.09 -13.28
N VAL A 167 -20.63 -7.81 -12.73
CA VAL A 167 -19.21 -7.41 -12.84
C VAL A 167 -18.27 -8.48 -13.38
N GLU A 168 -18.67 -9.75 -13.35
CA GLU A 168 -17.82 -10.84 -13.80
C GLU A 168 -17.45 -10.67 -15.28
N GLY A 169 -16.15 -10.73 -15.57
CA GLY A 169 -15.58 -10.52 -16.91
C GLY A 169 -15.58 -9.07 -17.40
N ARG A 170 -16.06 -8.10 -16.61
CA ARG A 170 -16.00 -6.67 -16.96
C ARG A 170 -14.69 -6.03 -16.50
N SER A 171 -14.35 -4.92 -17.15
CA SER A 171 -13.22 -4.07 -16.80
C SER A 171 -13.69 -2.67 -16.41
N ALA A 172 -12.90 -1.96 -15.62
CA ALA A 172 -13.15 -0.58 -15.24
C ALA A 172 -11.95 0.31 -15.53
N GLU A 173 -12.23 1.59 -15.76
CA GLU A 173 -11.23 2.64 -15.92
C GLU A 173 -10.75 3.13 -14.55
N HIS A 174 -9.44 3.27 -14.41
CA HIS A 174 -8.77 3.87 -13.25
C HIS A 174 -8.00 5.10 -13.71
N THR A 175 -8.19 6.23 -13.04
CA THR A 175 -7.50 7.48 -13.36
C THR A 175 -7.04 8.23 -12.12
N TYR A 176 -5.82 8.77 -12.20
CA TYR A 176 -5.25 9.64 -11.17
C TYR A 176 -6.09 10.91 -10.93
N LEU A 177 -6.86 11.33 -11.93
CA LEU A 177 -7.58 12.61 -11.90
C LEU A 177 -8.91 12.54 -11.14
N ALA A 178 -9.45 11.36 -10.81
CA ALA A 178 -10.85 11.19 -10.38
C ALA A 178 -11.20 12.02 -9.14
N LYS A 179 -10.32 12.07 -8.13
CA LYS A 179 -10.48 12.91 -6.91
C LYS A 179 -9.51 14.07 -6.83
N TYR A 180 -8.74 14.36 -7.89
CA TYR A 180 -7.64 15.34 -7.83
C TYR A 180 -8.14 16.74 -7.47
N ALA A 181 -9.21 17.20 -8.11
CA ALA A 181 -9.81 18.51 -7.85
C ALA A 181 -10.40 18.61 -6.42
N GLU A 182 -10.94 17.53 -5.87
CA GLU A 182 -11.43 17.51 -4.49
C GLU A 182 -10.29 17.58 -3.49
N LEU A 183 -9.22 16.80 -3.71
CA LEU A 183 -8.03 16.81 -2.87
C LEU A 183 -7.32 18.17 -2.93
N GLN A 184 -7.30 18.82 -4.08
CA GLN A 184 -6.77 20.17 -4.22
C GLN A 184 -7.54 21.18 -3.37
N LYS A 185 -8.88 21.09 -3.31
CA LYS A 185 -9.68 21.98 -2.46
C LYS A 185 -9.39 21.78 -0.97
N ARG A 186 -8.90 20.60 -0.57
CA ARG A 186 -8.58 20.24 0.81
C ARG A 186 -7.14 20.58 1.19
N SER A 187 -6.21 20.53 0.24
CA SER A 187 -4.77 20.72 0.49
C SER A 187 -4.23 21.94 -0.25
N PRO A 188 -3.84 23.02 0.45
CA PRO A 188 -3.23 24.19 -0.19
C PRO A 188 -1.85 23.88 -0.81
N TRP A 189 -1.26 22.73 -0.47
CA TRP A 189 0.05 22.29 -0.93
C TRP A 189 -0.01 21.45 -2.21
N ARG A 190 -1.20 21.05 -2.65
CA ARG A 190 -1.36 20.27 -3.89
C ARG A 190 -1.35 21.22 -5.11
N PRO A 191 -0.38 21.08 -6.04
CA PRO A 191 -0.25 22.00 -7.16
C PRO A 191 -1.40 21.87 -8.17
N ASN A 192 -1.59 22.90 -9.00
CA ASN A 192 -2.34 22.74 -10.24
C ASN A 192 -1.52 21.89 -11.22
N LEU A 193 -2.18 20.95 -11.91
CA LEU A 193 -1.57 20.24 -13.02
C LEU A 193 -1.65 21.09 -14.29
N SER A 194 -0.55 21.19 -15.03
CA SER A 194 -0.55 21.77 -16.37
C SER A 194 -1.30 20.87 -17.35
N ALA A 195 -1.73 21.41 -18.50
CA ALA A 195 -2.35 20.61 -19.56
C ALA A 195 -1.45 19.46 -20.03
N GLU A 196 -0.12 19.67 -20.07
CA GLU A 196 0.86 18.64 -20.39
C GLU A 196 0.92 17.54 -19.33
N GLN A 197 0.91 17.90 -18.04
CA GLN A 197 0.88 16.94 -16.94
C GLN A 197 -0.42 16.12 -16.95
N ILE A 198 -1.55 16.76 -17.22
CA ILE A 198 -2.86 16.12 -17.38
C ILE A 198 -2.83 15.11 -18.55
N ALA A 199 -2.24 15.49 -19.69
CA ALA A 199 -2.12 14.61 -20.85
C ALA A 199 -1.21 13.38 -20.61
N GLN A 200 -0.30 13.46 -19.64
CA GLN A 200 0.60 12.36 -19.27
C GLN A 200 -0.05 11.34 -18.32
N VAL A 201 -1.07 11.74 -17.55
CA VAL A 201 -1.80 10.83 -16.64
C VAL A 201 -2.96 10.13 -17.35
N LYS A 202 -2.61 9.31 -18.35
CA LYS A 202 -3.58 8.53 -19.11
C LYS A 202 -4.32 7.55 -18.18
N PRO A 203 -5.66 7.45 -18.29
CA PRO A 203 -6.41 6.40 -17.61
C PRO A 203 -5.96 5.02 -18.08
N VAL A 204 -6.09 4.04 -17.20
CA VAL A 204 -5.81 2.63 -17.47
C VAL A 204 -7.07 1.81 -17.26
N VAL A 205 -7.14 0.64 -17.89
CA VAL A 205 -8.30 -0.25 -17.78
C VAL A 205 -7.85 -1.57 -17.15
N HIS A 206 -8.49 -1.94 -16.05
CA HIS A 206 -8.22 -3.15 -15.28
C HIS A 206 -9.48 -3.99 -15.13
N PRO A 207 -9.38 -5.32 -14.94
CA PRO A 207 -10.55 -6.14 -14.59
C PRO A 207 -11.18 -5.65 -13.28
N VAL A 208 -12.52 -5.60 -13.22
CA VAL A 208 -13.25 -5.28 -11.97
C VAL A 208 -12.99 -6.34 -10.91
N VAL A 209 -12.75 -7.58 -11.35
CA VAL A 209 -12.40 -8.72 -10.51
C VAL A 209 -11.06 -9.26 -10.97
N ARG A 210 -10.00 -9.00 -10.20
CA ARG A 210 -8.67 -9.51 -10.51
C ARG A 210 -8.43 -10.87 -9.87
N THR A 211 -7.44 -11.57 -10.41
CA THR A 211 -6.81 -12.76 -9.83
C THR A 211 -5.53 -12.32 -9.12
N HIS A 212 -5.31 -12.84 -7.92
CA HIS A 212 -4.06 -12.67 -7.23
C HIS A 212 -3.00 -13.58 -7.88
N PRO A 213 -1.85 -13.05 -8.35
CA PRO A 213 -0.91 -13.80 -9.18
C PRO A 213 -0.28 -15.00 -8.44
N GLU A 214 -0.11 -14.90 -7.12
CA GLU A 214 0.55 -15.95 -6.33
C GLU A 214 -0.41 -16.92 -5.62
N THR A 215 -1.60 -16.46 -5.21
CA THR A 215 -2.57 -17.29 -4.46
C THR A 215 -3.69 -17.83 -5.34
N GLY A 216 -3.89 -17.28 -6.54
CA GLY A 216 -5.00 -17.62 -7.43
C GLY A 216 -6.37 -17.15 -6.94
N ARG A 217 -6.46 -16.50 -5.77
CA ARG A 217 -7.72 -15.99 -5.22
C ARG A 217 -8.23 -14.80 -6.02
N LYS A 218 -9.55 -14.66 -6.11
CA LYS A 218 -10.21 -13.51 -6.75
C LYS A 218 -10.41 -12.37 -5.76
N ALA A 219 -10.22 -11.13 -6.20
CA ALA A 219 -10.48 -9.93 -5.42
C ALA A 219 -11.19 -8.88 -6.27
N LEU A 220 -12.10 -8.11 -5.66
CA LEU A 220 -12.58 -6.88 -6.28
C LEU A 220 -11.40 -5.90 -6.45
N PHE A 221 -11.27 -5.29 -7.61
CA PHE A 221 -10.20 -4.35 -7.93
C PHE A 221 -10.76 -3.02 -8.42
N ILE A 222 -11.48 -2.37 -7.52
CA ILE A 222 -12.15 -1.09 -7.72
C ILE A 222 -11.94 -0.22 -6.48
N SER A 223 -11.96 1.09 -6.65
CA SER A 223 -11.84 2.03 -5.53
C SER A 223 -12.49 3.37 -5.82
N GLU A 224 -13.10 3.99 -4.81
CA GLU A 224 -13.75 5.30 -4.97
C GLU A 224 -12.74 6.40 -5.36
N HIS A 225 -11.47 6.21 -5.02
CA HIS A 225 -10.43 7.20 -5.30
C HIS A 225 -10.06 7.24 -6.78
N PHE A 226 -10.02 6.10 -7.48
CA PHE A 226 -9.44 6.01 -8.81
C PHE A 226 -10.37 5.46 -9.88
N THR A 227 -11.35 4.63 -9.52
CA THR A 227 -12.22 3.95 -10.47
C THR A 227 -13.36 4.88 -10.90
N THR A 228 -13.45 5.20 -12.19
CA THR A 228 -14.41 6.20 -12.72
C THR A 228 -15.58 5.59 -13.46
N ARG A 229 -15.37 4.50 -14.22
CA ARG A 229 -16.42 3.85 -14.99
C ARG A 229 -16.13 2.40 -15.30
N ILE A 230 -17.18 1.60 -15.46
CA ILE A 230 -17.13 0.24 -15.97
C ILE A 230 -17.26 0.31 -17.50
N ILE A 231 -16.33 -0.33 -18.19
CA ILE A 231 -16.25 -0.30 -19.65
C ILE A 231 -17.45 -0.99 -20.26
N GLY A 232 -18.07 -0.32 -21.24
CA GLY A 232 -19.20 -0.86 -22.01
C GLY A 232 -20.58 -0.67 -21.36
N LEU A 233 -20.67 -0.01 -20.20
CA LEU A 233 -21.94 0.40 -19.61
C LEU A 233 -22.25 1.88 -19.91
N PRO A 234 -23.54 2.26 -19.98
CA PRO A 234 -23.97 3.65 -19.86
C PRO A 234 -23.41 4.31 -18.59
N GLU A 235 -23.20 5.63 -18.64
CA GLU A 235 -22.55 6.38 -17.55
C GLU A 235 -23.32 6.27 -16.22
N ASP A 236 -24.64 6.41 -16.27
CA ASP A 236 -25.55 6.29 -15.13
C ASP A 236 -25.57 4.87 -14.55
N GLU A 237 -25.67 3.85 -15.40
CA GLU A 237 -25.61 2.45 -14.97
C GLU A 237 -24.24 2.10 -14.35
N SER A 238 -23.16 2.58 -14.96
CA SER A 238 -21.81 2.40 -14.44
C SER A 238 -21.64 3.06 -13.08
N GLN A 239 -22.11 4.31 -12.93
CA GLN A 239 -22.01 5.05 -11.68
C GLN A 239 -22.77 4.32 -10.57
N GLN A 240 -24.03 3.95 -10.82
CA GLN A 240 -24.85 3.23 -9.84
C GLN A 240 -24.18 1.93 -9.40
N LEU A 241 -23.69 1.13 -10.35
CA LEU A 241 -23.03 -0.14 -10.05
C LEU A 241 -21.74 0.07 -9.25
N LEU A 242 -20.92 1.08 -9.58
CA LEU A 242 -19.72 1.40 -8.82
C LEU A 242 -20.04 1.85 -7.40
N GLU A 243 -21.08 2.67 -7.19
CA GLU A 243 -21.51 3.09 -5.86
C GLU A 243 -21.91 1.88 -4.98
N GLU A 244 -22.66 0.93 -5.53
CA GLU A 244 -23.03 -0.32 -4.84
C GLU A 244 -21.79 -1.17 -4.49
N LEU A 245 -20.83 -1.29 -5.42
CA LEU A 245 -19.58 -2.02 -5.20
C LEU A 245 -18.69 -1.35 -4.15
N PHE A 246 -18.56 -0.02 -4.17
CA PHE A 246 -17.79 0.73 -3.18
C PHE A 246 -18.40 0.54 -1.79
N ALA A 247 -19.72 0.71 -1.66
CA ALA A 247 -20.43 0.53 -0.40
C ALA A 247 -20.29 -0.90 0.15
N HIS A 248 -20.40 -1.92 -0.70
CA HIS A 248 -20.20 -3.31 -0.29
C HIS A 248 -18.75 -3.59 0.14
N SER A 249 -17.77 -3.01 -0.55
CA SER A 249 -16.35 -3.29 -0.30
C SER A 249 -15.90 -2.87 1.10
N VAL A 250 -16.50 -1.82 1.67
CA VAL A 250 -16.09 -1.22 2.95
C VAL A 250 -17.06 -1.52 4.10
N ARG A 251 -17.86 -2.58 3.97
CA ARG A 251 -18.72 -3.07 5.07
C ARG A 251 -17.87 -3.46 6.29
N PRO A 252 -18.35 -3.22 7.54
CA PRO A 252 -17.55 -3.42 8.75
C PRO A 252 -16.88 -4.79 8.88
N GLU A 253 -17.55 -5.87 8.44
CA GLU A 253 -17.02 -7.23 8.46
C GLU A 253 -15.81 -7.45 7.53
N HIS A 254 -15.57 -6.55 6.58
CA HIS A 254 -14.40 -6.59 5.69
C HIS A 254 -13.23 -5.76 6.23
N LEU A 255 -13.45 -4.99 7.30
CA LEU A 255 -12.49 -3.99 7.76
C LEU A 255 -11.59 -4.49 8.88
N TYR A 256 -10.32 -4.12 8.79
CA TYR A 256 -9.36 -4.14 9.88
C TYR A 256 -8.82 -2.73 10.08
N THR A 257 -8.78 -2.25 11.32
CA THR A 257 -8.19 -0.95 11.67
C THR A 257 -6.89 -1.18 12.42
N HIS A 258 -5.77 -0.79 11.81
CA HIS A 258 -4.50 -0.82 12.50
C HIS A 258 -4.32 0.46 13.32
N LYS A 259 -4.25 0.26 14.64
CA LYS A 259 -3.80 1.27 15.60
C LYS A 259 -2.29 1.18 15.73
N TRP A 260 -1.63 2.24 15.31
CA TRP A 260 -0.17 2.31 15.27
C TRP A 260 0.43 2.33 16.68
N ALA A 261 1.47 1.52 16.90
CA ALA A 261 2.39 1.66 18.02
C ALA A 261 3.73 2.22 17.53
N GLU A 262 4.51 2.78 18.46
CA GLU A 262 5.86 3.26 18.15
C GLU A 262 6.69 2.15 17.48
N HIS A 263 7.43 2.54 16.44
CA HIS A 263 8.29 1.65 15.66
C HIS A 263 7.59 0.49 14.94
N ASP A 264 6.26 0.48 14.87
CA ASP A 264 5.56 -0.44 13.97
C ASP A 264 6.00 -0.15 12.52
N MET A 265 6.28 -1.23 11.79
CA MET A 265 6.34 -1.21 10.34
C MET A 265 5.23 -2.08 9.79
N VAL A 266 4.39 -1.52 8.93
CA VAL A 266 3.24 -2.23 8.35
C VAL A 266 3.47 -2.45 6.88
N PHE A 267 3.29 -3.69 6.43
CA PHE A 267 3.33 -4.08 5.02
C PHE A 267 1.96 -4.62 4.62
N TRP A 268 1.37 -4.10 3.54
CA TRP A 268 0.09 -4.60 3.04
C TRP A 268 0.15 -5.01 1.57
N ASP A 269 -0.68 -5.98 1.21
CA ASP A 269 -0.88 -6.46 -0.14
C ASP A 269 -1.92 -5.61 -0.87
N ASN A 270 -1.45 -4.77 -1.78
CA ASN A 270 -2.28 -3.86 -2.54
C ASN A 270 -3.04 -4.56 -3.68
N ARG A 271 -2.75 -5.84 -3.93
CA ARG A 271 -3.44 -6.70 -4.91
C ARG A 271 -4.73 -7.30 -4.32
N SER A 272 -4.89 -7.30 -3.01
CA SER A 272 -6.05 -7.87 -2.30
C SER A 272 -6.72 -6.92 -1.32
N LEU A 273 -6.22 -5.69 -1.17
CA LEU A 273 -6.74 -4.71 -0.21
C LEU A 273 -7.06 -3.36 -0.86
N MET A 274 -8.06 -2.69 -0.29
CA MET A 274 -8.08 -1.22 -0.25
C MET A 274 -7.63 -0.73 1.12
N HIS A 275 -7.16 0.50 1.20
CA HIS A 275 -6.85 1.16 2.45
C HIS A 275 -7.26 2.63 2.48
N LEU A 276 -7.41 3.15 3.71
CA LEU A 276 -7.83 4.52 4.01
C LEU A 276 -7.04 5.04 5.22
N ALA A 277 -6.52 6.27 5.12
CA ALA A 277 -5.98 6.98 6.26
C ALA A 277 -7.13 7.59 7.07
N ALA A 278 -7.18 7.32 8.38
CA ALA A 278 -8.22 7.86 9.27
C ALA A 278 -8.06 9.38 9.55
N GLY A 279 -7.02 10.00 9.00
CA GLY A 279 -6.64 11.38 9.29
C GLY A 279 -5.89 11.52 10.62
N THR A 280 -5.25 12.67 10.81
CA THR A 280 -4.56 13.04 12.05
C THR A 280 -5.04 14.44 12.43
N PRO A 281 -5.40 14.69 13.70
CA PRO A 281 -5.78 16.04 14.12
C PRO A 281 -4.70 17.07 13.77
N ASP A 282 -5.08 18.24 13.23
CA ASP A 282 -4.15 19.24 12.69
C ASP A 282 -3.12 19.77 13.71
N HIS A 283 -3.43 19.68 15.00
CA HIS A 283 -2.55 20.09 16.09
C HIS A 283 -1.55 19.00 16.52
N LEU A 284 -1.69 17.78 15.99
CA LEU A 284 -0.82 16.65 16.25
C LEU A 284 0.04 16.35 15.03
N ARG A 285 1.23 15.82 15.30
CA ARG A 285 2.24 15.53 14.30
C ARG A 285 2.25 14.04 13.98
N ARG A 286 2.39 13.72 12.70
CA ARG A 286 2.55 12.35 12.20
C ARG A 286 3.56 12.33 11.07
N LYS A 287 4.50 11.40 11.13
CA LYS A 287 5.52 11.17 10.10
C LYS A 287 5.82 9.69 9.96
N MET A 288 5.81 9.24 8.71
CA MET A 288 6.05 7.86 8.32
C MET A 288 7.03 7.81 7.15
N TYR A 289 7.80 6.73 7.07
CA TYR A 289 8.62 6.41 5.91
C TYR A 289 7.98 5.31 5.09
N ARG A 290 7.72 5.60 3.81
CA ARG A 290 7.08 4.67 2.87
C ARG A 290 8.04 4.21 1.80
N THR A 291 8.17 2.90 1.65
CA THR A 291 8.68 2.25 0.44
C THR A 291 7.53 1.60 -0.31
N THR A 292 7.57 1.57 -1.64
CA THR A 292 6.52 0.98 -2.49
C THR A 292 7.16 -0.02 -3.43
N ILE A 293 6.57 -1.21 -3.53
CA ILE A 293 7.09 -2.34 -4.30
C ILE A 293 6.33 -2.43 -5.63
N GLU A 294 7.05 -2.55 -6.74
CA GLU A 294 6.48 -2.77 -8.06
C GLU A 294 5.61 -4.03 -8.07
N GLY A 295 4.46 -3.95 -8.72
CA GLY A 295 3.58 -5.11 -8.93
C GLY A 295 3.48 -5.50 -10.40
N ASP A 296 2.38 -6.18 -10.69
CA ASP A 296 2.08 -6.83 -11.96
C ASP A 296 0.83 -6.24 -12.64
N VAL A 297 0.66 -6.53 -13.93
CA VAL A 297 -0.56 -6.21 -14.66
C VAL A 297 -1.71 -7.10 -14.14
N PRO A 298 -2.83 -6.54 -13.65
CA PRO A 298 -3.97 -7.32 -13.17
C PRO A 298 -4.67 -8.12 -14.29
N PHE A 299 -5.17 -9.33 -13.97
CA PHE A 299 -5.86 -10.23 -14.91
C PHE A 299 -7.00 -11.04 -14.27
#